data_AF-A0A7W6DLD1-F1
#
_entry.id   AF-A0A7W6DLD1-F1
#
_cell.length_a   1.000
_cell.length_b   1.000
_cell.length_c   1.000
_cell.angle_alpha   90.00
_cell.angle_beta   90.00
_cell.angle_gamma   90.00
#
_symmetry.space_group_name_H-M   'P 1'
#
loop_
_entity.id
_entity.type
_entity.pdbx_description
1 polymer ?
#
loop_
_entity_poly.entity_id
_entity_poly.type
_entity_poly.pdbx_seq_one_letter_code
_entity_poly.pdbx_strand_id
1 'polypeptide(L)' 'MQHMSARDAKNGFGRLIDLARAAPVSIDKYGRPVVIVLSVEEYERLSAQSEKNGTNA' A
#
# COMPACT_ATOMS: atom_id res chain seq x y z
N MET A 1 -0.62 2.13 9.92
CA MET A 1 -0.37 2.47 8.51
C MET A 1 0.45 3.76 8.50
N GLN A 2 1.60 3.78 7.84
CA GLN A 2 2.39 5.02 7.71
C GLN A 2 1.88 5.85 6.54
N HIS A 3 2.14 7.16 6.56
CA HIS A 3 1.82 8.10 5.49
C HIS A 3 3.09 8.74 4.96
N MET A 4 3.16 8.92 3.65
CA MET A 4 4.29 9.53 2.96
C MET A 4 3.76 10.48 1.89
N SER A 5 4.34 11.66 1.74
CA SER A 5 3.93 12.55 0.64
C SER A 5 4.36 11.96 -0.72
N ALA A 6 3.66 12.30 -1.79
CA ALA A 6 4.07 11.91 -3.14
C ALA A 6 5.49 12.39 -3.49
N ARG A 7 5.92 13.53 -2.93
CA ARG A 7 7.29 14.05 -3.09
C ARG A 7 8.31 13.16 -2.37
N ASP A 8 8.03 12.76 -1.13
CA ASP A 8 8.93 11.91 -0.35
C ASP A 8 9.01 10.50 -0.93
N ALA A 9 7.89 9.96 -1.41
CA ALA A 9 7.83 8.69 -2.12
C ALA A 9 8.70 8.70 -3.38
N LYS A 10 8.62 9.77 -4.18
CA LYS A 10 9.46 9.96 -5.38
C LYS A 10 10.95 10.02 -5.02
N ASN A 11 11.29 10.78 -3.99
CA ASN A 11 12.68 11.05 -3.62
C ASN A 11 13.33 9.90 -2.82
N GLY A 12 12.52 9.09 -2.13
CA GLY A 12 12.95 8.05 -1.21
C GLY A 12 12.40 6.67 -1.57
N PHE A 13 12.34 6.34 -2.86
CA PHE A 13 11.67 5.12 -3.33
C PHE A 13 12.22 3.83 -2.69
N GLY A 14 13.53 3.71 -2.48
CA GLY A 14 14.11 2.57 -1.77
C GLY A 14 13.58 2.42 -0.34
N ARG A 15 13.53 3.53 0.42
CA ARG A 15 12.94 3.56 1.76
C ARG A 15 11.45 3.24 1.74
N LEU A 16 10.71 3.70 0.73
CA LEU A 16 9.29 3.35 0.56
C LEU A 16 9.12 1.83 0.40
N ILE A 17 9.97 1.18 -0.40
CA ILE A 17 9.93 -0.29 -0.57
C ILE A 17 10.16 -0.98 0.78
N ASP A 18 11.20 -0.59 1.52
CA ASP A 18 11.52 -1.19 2.82
C ASP A 18 10.34 -1.05 3.81
N LEU A 19 9.73 0.14 3.86
CA LEU A 19 8.57 0.41 4.70
C LEU A 19 7.35 -0.42 4.25
N ALA A 20 7.07 -0.47 2.95
CA ALA A 20 5.93 -1.20 2.38
C ALA A 20 6.03 -2.72 2.59
N ARG A 21 7.26 -3.26 2.67
CA ARG A 21 7.49 -4.66 3.04
C ARG A 21 7.20 -4.96 4.51
N ALA A 22 7.36 -3.97 5.39
CA ALA A 22 7.08 -4.13 6.81
C ALA A 22 5.61 -3.87 7.16
N ALA A 23 4.98 -2.88 6.51
CA ALA A 23 3.57 -2.54 6.71
C ALA A 23 3.04 -1.68 5.55
N PRO A 24 1.71 -1.65 5.30
CA PRO A 24 1.13 -0.76 4.30
C PRO A 24 1.46 0.73 4.55
N VAL A 25 1.79 1.43 3.46
CA VAL A 25 2.12 2.86 3.43
C VAL A 25 1.14 3.59 2.51
N SER A 26 0.46 4.62 3.03
CA SER A 26 -0.35 5.54 2.24
C SER A 26 0.54 6.61 1.62
N ILE A 27 0.35 6.87 0.33
CA ILE A 27 0.92 8.00 -0.37
C ILE A 27 -0.14 9.10 -0.46
N ASP A 28 0.20 10.26 0.10
CA ASP A 28 -0.68 11.41 0.13
C ASP A 28 -0.26 12.44 -0.93
N LYS A 29 -1.23 12.93 -1.69
CA LYS A 29 -1.05 14.01 -2.68
C LYS A 29 -1.98 15.16 -2.30
N TYR A 30 -1.42 16.36 -2.15
CA TYR A 30 -2.15 17.56 -1.72
C TYR A 30 -3.00 17.33 -0.45
N GLY A 31 -2.44 16.59 0.53
CA GLY A 31 -3.09 16.31 1.81
C GLY A 31 -4.18 15.23 1.77
N ARG A 32 -4.32 14.50 0.65
CA ARG A 32 -5.28 13.40 0.53
C ARG A 32 -4.58 12.08 0.21
N PRO A 33 -4.94 10.96 0.85
CA PRO A 33 -4.43 9.65 0.49
C PRO A 33 -4.91 9.30 -0.92
N VAL A 34 -3.99 8.91 -1.80
CA VAL A 34 -4.30 8.58 -3.19
C VAL A 34 -3.88 7.17 -3.60
N VAL A 35 -2.87 6.60 -2.94
CA VAL A 35 -2.35 5.25 -3.24
C VAL A 35 -1.94 4.58 -1.93
N ILE A 36 -2.12 3.27 -1.82
CA ILE A 36 -1.51 2.44 -0.77
C ILE A 36 -0.44 1.56 -1.43
N VAL A 37 0.75 1.51 -0.83
CA VAL A 37 1.84 0.61 -1.23
C VAL A 37 2.04 -0.42 -0.12
N LEU A 38 2.14 -1.68 -0.51
CA LEU A 38 2.34 -2.83 0.38
C LEU A 38 3.17 -3.90 -0.34
N SER A 39 3.68 -4.88 0.40
CA SER A 39 4.34 -6.06 -0.16
C SER A 39 3.43 -6.85 -1.08
N VAL A 40 4.02 -7.56 -2.05
CA VAL A 40 3.29 -8.44 -2.97
C VAL A 40 2.54 -9.53 -2.21
N GLU A 41 3.17 -10.14 -1.20
CA GLU A 41 2.58 -11.20 -0.39
C GLU A 41 1.30 -10.74 0.33
N GLU A 42 1.33 -9.52 0.85
CA GLU A 42 0.16 -8.91 1.49
C GLU A 42 -0.95 -8.60 0.47
N TYR A 43 -0.59 -8.17 -0.73
CA TYR A 43 -1.56 -7.90 -1.80
C TYR A 43 -2.26 -9.18 -2.24
N GLU A 44 -1.50 -10.25 -2.44
CA GLU A 44 -2.03 -11.57 -2.80
C GLU A 44 -2.96 -12.11 -1.71
N ARG A 45 -2.58 -11.97 -0.43
CA ARG A 45 -3.43 -12.36 0.70
C ARG A 45 -4.77 -11.63 0.70
N LEU A 46 -4.76 -10.31 0.51
CA LEU A 46 -5.98 -9.49 0.48
C LEU A 46 -6.83 -9.79 -0.76
N SER A 47 -6.19 -9.97 -1.92
CA SER A 47 -6.86 -10.32 -3.17
C SER A 47 -7.57 -11.66 -3.06
N ALA A 48 -6.90 -12.69 -2.53
CA ALA A 48 -7.51 -14.01 -2.33
C ALA A 48 -8.68 -14.00 -1.32
N GLN A 49 -8.67 -13.12 -0.32
CA GLN A 49 -9.82 -12.94 0.58
C GLN A 49 -11.01 -12.27 -0.13
N SER A 50 -10.73 -11.28 -0.99
CA SER A 50 -11.78 -10.61 -1.75
C SER A 50 -12.51 -11.56 -2.71
N GLU A 51 -11.79 -12.48 -3.37
CA GLU A 51 -12.38 -13.49 -4.25
C GLU A 51 -13.26 -14.49 -3.50
N LYS A 52 -12.81 -14.93 -2.30
CA LYS A 52 -13.60 -15.83 -1.45
C LYS A 52 -14.90 -15.19 -0.97
N ASN A 53 -14.88 -13.89 -0.69
CA ASN A 53 -16.06 -13.17 -0.21
C ASN A 53 -17.08 -12.89 -1.32
N GLY A 54 -16.66 -12.83 -2.60
CA GLY A 54 -17.57 -12.69 -3.74
C GLY A 54 -18.25 -13.99 -4.17
N THR A 55 -17.76 -15.15 -3.73
CA THR A 55 -18.33 -16.47 -4.09
C THR A 55 -19.43 -16.92 -3.11
N ASN A 56 -19.61 -16.22 -1.99
CA ASN A 56 -20.66 -16.49 -0.99
C ASN A 56 -21.95 -15.65 -1.21
N ALA A 57 -22.19 -15.15 -2.42
CA ALA A 57 -23.38 -14.38 -2.79
C ALA A 57 -24.26 -15.14 -3.80
#